data_AF-A0A9Q3J9F7-F1
#
_entry.id   AF-A0A9Q3J9F7-F1
#
_cell.length_a   1.000
_cell.length_b   1.000
_cell.length_c   1.000
_cell.angle_alpha   90.00
_cell.angle_beta   90.00
_cell.angle_gamma   90.00
#
_symmetry.space_group_name_H-M   'P 1'
#
loop_
_entity.id
_entity.type
_entity.pdbx_description
1 polymer ?
#
loop_
_entity_poly.entity_id
_entity_poly.type
_entity_poly.pdbx_seq_one_letter_code
_entity_poly.pdbx_strand_id
1 'polypeptide(L)'
;MYGIDIYNSKNRHIIIGTNKEKKFSLDIYQISAQDLPEELLNEFREGQFSTTLTSKQKLSLLKILRKNIPAFSIGEEPLGKIRGHDIELYLDVERPYPFMLRRPPYPESLETRKEIEKHINELLDMDVIRNIGHNEIVEITTPVLITWHDGKSRLWGDSRALNNYTKADRYPIPRIPRALDKLEKAKHITKMDFMKGFHQNGVKPNSMKLLRIICHMGIYEYTRMPFGIKNAPAHFQRMMDTLFQEGILEGWMVVYIEDIIIYSETWEGHVKYIERVLSKCIPVNLKISLKKCNFGQQELLALGHKVSGFSLAMDQNKVAAVLIEPVPKNIKEMQYFLEFASY
;
A
#
# COMPACT_ATOMS: atom_id res chain seq x y z
N MET A 1 53.40 -32.30 -31.95
CA MET A 1 53.78 -30.87 -31.99
C MET A 1 52.87 -30.13 -31.02
N TYR A 2 53.46 -29.72 -29.88
CA TYR A 2 53.18 -28.59 -28.97
C TYR A 2 51.70 -28.24 -28.62
N GLY A 3 51.20 -28.30 -27.37
CA GLY A 3 51.66 -27.64 -26.12
C GLY A 3 50.97 -26.26 -26.01
N ILE A 4 50.26 -25.83 -24.95
CA ILE A 4 50.60 -25.82 -23.51
C ILE A 4 49.32 -25.62 -22.65
N ASP A 5 49.31 -26.33 -21.51
CA ASP A 5 48.43 -26.25 -20.33
C ASP A 5 48.95 -25.15 -19.35
N ILE A 6 48.27 -24.94 -18.23
CA ILE A 6 48.79 -24.55 -16.89
C ILE A 6 47.92 -23.47 -16.21
N TYR A 7 47.14 -23.67 -15.12
CA TYR A 7 46.74 -24.74 -14.17
C TYR A 7 45.63 -24.07 -13.30
N ASN A 8 44.70 -24.69 -12.56
CA ASN A 8 44.29 -26.06 -12.24
C ASN A 8 42.90 -25.88 -11.57
N SER A 9 41.79 -26.32 -12.18
CA SER A 9 41.16 -27.63 -11.96
C SER A 9 40.97 -28.06 -10.50
N LYS A 10 39.71 -28.24 -10.08
CA LYS A 10 39.17 -29.50 -9.52
C LYS A 10 37.70 -29.35 -9.07
N ASN A 11 36.78 -29.34 -10.03
CA ASN A 11 35.49 -30.00 -9.83
C ASN A 11 35.59 -31.37 -10.50
N ARG A 12 35.42 -32.44 -9.72
CA ARG A 12 34.93 -33.72 -10.22
C ARG A 12 33.88 -34.25 -9.27
N HIS A 13 32.74 -34.62 -9.85
CA HIS A 13 31.69 -35.41 -9.22
C HIS A 13 32.19 -36.82 -8.89
N ILE A 14 31.69 -37.41 -7.80
CA ILE A 14 31.59 -38.85 -7.62
C ILE A 14 30.22 -39.16 -6.99
N ILE A 15 29.39 -39.93 -7.70
CA ILE A 15 28.29 -40.73 -7.16
C ILE A 15 28.93 -41.92 -6.46
N ILE A 16 28.47 -42.35 -5.29
CA ILE A 16 28.54 -43.76 -4.82
C ILE A 16 27.50 -43.98 -3.71
N GLY A 17 26.68 -45.01 -3.86
CA GLY A 17 25.88 -45.59 -2.78
C GLY A 17 26.72 -46.50 -1.87
N THR A 18 26.11 -46.93 -0.76
CA THR A 18 26.60 -47.89 0.24
C THR A 18 27.74 -47.42 1.17
N ASN A 19 27.41 -46.66 2.23
CA ASN A 19 27.53 -47.11 3.63
C ASN A 19 26.97 -46.06 4.61
N LYS A 20 26.59 -46.52 5.81
CA LYS A 20 25.79 -45.86 6.85
C LYS A 20 26.47 -44.66 7.54
N GLU A 21 25.60 -43.80 8.08
CA GLU A 21 25.83 -42.64 8.97
C GLU A 21 26.23 -41.31 8.32
N LYS A 22 25.23 -40.47 8.00
CA LYS A 22 25.38 -39.02 8.02
C LYS A 22 24.54 -38.45 9.16
N LYS A 23 25.18 -38.15 10.28
CA LYS A 23 24.73 -37.07 11.16
C LYS A 23 24.77 -35.78 10.34
N PHE A 24 23.62 -35.16 10.15
CA PHE A 24 23.58 -33.77 9.69
C PHE A 24 24.09 -32.88 10.83
N SER A 25 25.32 -32.38 10.71
CA SER A 25 25.72 -31.18 11.43
C SER A 25 25.25 -29.97 10.62
N LEU A 26 24.34 -29.19 11.21
CA LEU A 26 24.01 -27.85 10.74
C LEU A 26 25.24 -26.98 10.98
N ASP A 27 26.05 -26.76 9.94
CA ASP A 27 27.08 -25.74 9.97
C ASP A 27 26.38 -24.37 9.96
N ILE A 28 26.29 -23.79 11.15
CA ILE A 28 25.95 -22.39 11.35
C ILE A 28 27.09 -21.58 10.74
N TYR A 29 26.95 -21.17 9.48
CA TYR A 29 27.85 -20.20 8.88
C TYR A 29 27.85 -18.92 9.73
N GLN A 30 28.93 -18.70 10.48
CA GLN A 30 29.29 -17.40 11.04
C GLN A 30 29.62 -16.46 9.87
N ILE A 31 28.61 -15.74 9.39
CA ILE A 31 28.82 -14.67 8.40
C ILE A 31 29.43 -13.48 9.14
N SER A 32 30.66 -13.11 8.77
CA SER A 32 31.34 -11.91 9.26
C SER A 32 30.65 -10.65 8.72
N ALA A 33 30.83 -9.53 9.42
CA ALA A 33 30.05 -8.30 9.25
C ALA A 33 30.31 -7.50 7.95
N GLN A 34 31.08 -8.03 6.99
CA GLN A 34 31.49 -7.31 5.77
C GLN A 34 30.93 -7.85 4.45
N ASP A 35 30.33 -9.05 4.43
CA ASP A 35 29.75 -9.61 3.20
C ASP A 35 28.24 -9.82 3.36
N LEU A 36 27.46 -8.73 3.26
CA LEU A 36 26.06 -8.89 2.87
C LEU A 36 26.05 -9.29 1.40
N PRO A 37 25.44 -10.42 1.00
CA PRO A 37 25.43 -10.83 -0.40
C PRO A 37 24.84 -9.71 -1.26
N GLU A 38 25.60 -9.16 -2.20
CA GLU A 38 25.15 -8.06 -3.06
C GLU A 38 23.81 -8.38 -3.73
N GLU A 39 23.58 -9.64 -4.09
CA GLU A 39 22.33 -10.14 -4.65
C GLU A 39 21.10 -9.82 -3.77
N LEU A 40 21.21 -10.03 -2.45
CA LEU A 40 20.14 -9.76 -1.48
C LEU A 40 19.87 -8.27 -1.30
N LEU A 41 20.92 -7.47 -1.29
CA LEU A 41 20.79 -6.01 -1.23
C LEU A 41 20.12 -5.49 -2.50
N ASN A 42 20.51 -6.03 -3.66
CA ASN A 42 19.99 -5.65 -4.97
C ASN A 42 18.50 -5.91 -5.11
N GLU A 43 18.04 -7.05 -4.61
CA GLU A 43 16.64 -7.46 -4.64
C GLU A 43 15.71 -6.52 -3.85
N PHE A 44 16.22 -5.91 -2.77
CA PHE A 44 15.45 -5.01 -1.90
C PHE A 44 15.91 -3.55 -1.95
N ARG A 45 16.69 -3.15 -2.97
CA ARG A 45 17.30 -1.80 -3.11
C ARG A 45 16.31 -0.65 -2.97
N GLU A 46 15.05 -0.87 -3.35
CA GLU A 46 14.04 0.19 -3.28
C GLU A 46 13.56 0.49 -1.85
N GLY A 47 13.73 -0.46 -0.92
CA GLY A 47 13.34 -0.28 0.48
C GLY A 47 14.25 0.67 1.25
N GLN A 48 13.67 1.45 2.18
CA GLN A 48 14.44 2.38 2.99
C GLN A 48 14.84 1.73 4.32
N PHE A 49 16.08 1.23 4.39
CA PHE A 49 16.64 0.62 5.59
C PHE A 49 17.36 1.65 6.46
N SER A 50 17.22 1.53 7.78
CA SER A 50 17.93 2.45 8.68
C SER A 50 19.45 2.30 8.56
N THR A 51 20.15 3.43 8.53
CA THR A 51 21.62 3.51 8.44
C THR A 51 22.29 3.01 9.72
N THR A 52 21.60 3.08 10.85
CA THR A 52 22.11 2.70 12.18
C THR A 52 22.05 1.20 12.46
N LEU A 53 21.42 0.40 11.59
CA LEU A 53 21.39 -1.05 11.75
C LEU A 53 22.79 -1.66 11.53
N THR A 54 23.21 -2.51 12.44
CA THR A 54 24.41 -3.33 12.29
C THR A 54 24.28 -4.31 11.11
N SER A 55 25.40 -4.78 10.58
CA SER A 55 25.40 -5.76 9.47
C SER A 55 24.60 -7.02 9.80
N LYS A 56 24.69 -7.51 11.05
CA LYS A 56 23.93 -8.67 11.54
C LYS A 56 22.42 -8.41 11.52
N GLN A 57 22.00 -7.21 11.96
CA GLN A 57 20.61 -6.80 11.94
C GLN A 57 20.08 -6.72 10.50
N LYS A 58 20.78 -5.99 9.63
CA LYS A 58 20.41 -5.88 8.20
C LYS A 58 20.26 -7.26 7.55
N LEU A 59 21.22 -8.16 7.78
CA LEU A 59 21.17 -9.52 7.24
C LEU A 59 19.96 -10.31 7.75
N SER A 60 19.65 -10.23 9.05
CA SER A 60 18.49 -10.92 9.62
C SER A 60 17.16 -10.43 9.03
N LEU A 61 17.03 -9.12 8.80
CA LEU A 61 15.85 -8.54 8.16
C LEU A 61 15.74 -8.98 6.71
N LEU A 62 16.80 -8.85 5.92
CA LEU A 62 16.81 -9.24 4.50
C LEU A 62 16.46 -10.71 4.30
N LYS A 63 16.91 -11.60 5.19
CA LYS A 63 16.51 -13.01 5.17
C LYS A 63 14.99 -13.19 5.30
N ILE A 64 14.34 -12.43 6.16
CA ILE A 64 12.87 -12.49 6.33
C ILE A 64 12.15 -11.87 5.14
N LEU A 65 12.64 -10.75 4.62
CA LEU A 65 12.06 -10.14 3.41
C LEU A 65 12.15 -11.10 2.22
N ARG A 66 13.31 -11.74 1.99
CA ARG A 66 13.51 -12.74 0.93
C ARG A 66 12.60 -13.96 1.12
N LYS A 67 12.47 -14.46 2.35
CA LYS A 67 11.56 -15.57 2.66
C LYS A 67 10.11 -15.25 2.31
N ASN A 68 9.71 -13.97 2.34
CA ASN A 68 8.35 -13.51 2.13
C ASN A 68 8.19 -12.64 0.87
N ILE A 69 9.00 -12.85 -0.17
CA ILE A 69 8.89 -12.15 -1.48
C ILE A 69 7.44 -12.03 -1.99
N PRO A 70 6.58 -13.08 -1.90
CA PRO A 70 5.21 -12.97 -2.40
C PRO A 70 4.35 -11.89 -1.73
N ALA A 71 4.75 -11.34 -0.58
CA ALA A 71 4.04 -10.24 0.07
C ALA A 71 4.32 -8.87 -0.59
N PHE A 72 5.35 -8.76 -1.43
CA PHE A 72 5.75 -7.50 -2.05
C PHE A 72 5.24 -7.38 -3.48
N SER A 73 5.09 -6.14 -3.94
CA SER A 73 4.75 -5.78 -5.32
C SER A 73 5.93 -6.00 -6.28
N ILE A 74 6.57 -7.16 -6.25
CA ILE A 74 7.74 -7.54 -7.04
C ILE A 74 7.32 -8.78 -7.84
N GLY A 75 7.04 -8.63 -9.14
CA GLY A 75 6.65 -9.75 -10.02
C GLY A 75 5.55 -9.42 -11.04
N GLU A 76 4.98 -10.48 -11.63
CA GLU A 76 4.01 -10.43 -12.75
C GLU A 76 2.63 -9.85 -12.38
N GLU A 77 2.24 -9.91 -11.09
CA GLU A 77 1.05 -9.24 -10.54
C GLU A 77 1.44 -8.14 -9.53
N PRO A 78 1.97 -7.00 -9.98
CA PRO A 78 2.55 -6.00 -9.08
C PRO A 78 1.50 -5.32 -8.19
N LEU A 79 0.24 -5.24 -8.64
CA LEU A 79 -0.83 -4.60 -7.88
C LEU A 79 -1.44 -5.52 -6.82
N GLY A 80 -1.48 -6.83 -7.06
CA GLY A 80 -2.20 -7.78 -6.21
C GLY A 80 -3.73 -7.74 -6.38
N LYS A 81 -4.39 -8.65 -5.68
CA LYS A 81 -5.85 -8.75 -5.60
C LYS A 81 -6.23 -9.33 -4.26
N ILE A 82 -6.69 -8.46 -3.36
CA ILE A 82 -7.07 -8.88 -2.02
C ILE A 82 -8.21 -9.90 -2.12
N ARG A 83 -8.02 -11.06 -1.50
CA ARG A 83 -8.97 -12.16 -1.51
C ARG A 83 -9.85 -12.10 -0.27
N GLY A 84 -11.15 -12.27 -0.45
CA GLY A 84 -12.11 -12.37 0.67
C GLY A 84 -12.55 -11.05 1.30
N HIS A 85 -12.08 -9.90 0.79
CA HIS A 85 -12.39 -8.58 1.32
C HIS A 85 -12.87 -7.60 0.23
N ASP A 86 -13.67 -8.09 -0.71
CA ASP A 86 -14.27 -7.24 -1.74
C ASP A 86 -15.22 -6.22 -1.09
N ILE A 87 -15.21 -4.98 -1.57
CA ILE A 87 -16.13 -3.95 -1.10
C ILE A 87 -17.51 -4.13 -1.73
N GLU A 88 -18.54 -3.94 -0.92
CA GLU A 88 -19.91 -3.77 -1.37
C GLU A 88 -20.41 -2.38 -0.96
N LEU A 89 -21.05 -1.69 -1.90
CA LEU A 89 -21.63 -0.37 -1.76
C LEU A 89 -23.15 -0.49 -1.79
N TYR A 90 -23.79 0.24 -0.87
CA TYR A 90 -25.24 0.37 -0.80
C TYR A 90 -25.61 1.83 -1.03
N LEU A 91 -26.71 2.09 -1.72
CA LEU A 91 -27.23 3.44 -1.89
C LEU A 91 -28.40 3.67 -0.90
N ASP A 92 -28.58 4.92 -0.47
CA ASP A 92 -29.73 5.39 0.31
C ASP A 92 -30.91 5.78 -0.58
N VAL A 93 -30.85 5.44 -1.87
CA VAL A 93 -31.89 5.71 -2.88
C VAL A 93 -32.19 4.46 -3.69
N GLU A 94 -33.45 4.32 -4.08
CA GLU A 94 -33.92 3.23 -4.93
C GLU A 94 -34.09 3.69 -6.39
N ARG A 95 -34.42 2.73 -7.26
CA ARG A 95 -34.70 3.02 -8.67
C ARG A 95 -36.10 3.63 -8.83
N PRO A 96 -36.30 4.56 -9.78
CA PRO A 96 -35.29 5.13 -10.67
C PRO A 96 -34.33 6.07 -9.94
N TYR A 97 -33.04 5.97 -10.26
CA TYR A 97 -32.01 6.77 -9.59
C TYR A 97 -32.09 8.26 -9.95
N PRO A 98 -31.69 9.16 -9.03
CA PRO A 98 -31.61 10.60 -9.31
C PRO A 98 -30.74 10.93 -10.53
N PHE A 99 -31.13 11.96 -11.30
CA PHE A 99 -30.39 12.40 -12.49
C PHE A 99 -28.92 12.73 -12.21
N MET A 100 -28.61 13.17 -10.99
CA MET A 100 -27.24 13.47 -10.54
C MET A 100 -26.31 12.26 -10.56
N LEU A 101 -26.85 11.03 -10.49
CA LEU A 101 -26.08 9.79 -10.60
C LEU A 101 -25.82 9.37 -12.07
N ARG A 102 -26.44 10.02 -13.05
CA ARG A 102 -26.25 9.73 -14.47
C ARG A 102 -25.80 10.99 -15.20
N ARG A 103 -24.49 11.24 -15.17
CA ARG A 103 -23.89 12.45 -15.77
C ARG A 103 -23.16 12.11 -17.07
N PRO A 104 -23.20 13.01 -18.08
CA PRO A 104 -22.43 12.86 -19.31
C PRO A 104 -20.93 13.09 -19.06
N PRO A 105 -20.04 12.69 -19.99
CA PRO A 105 -18.63 13.07 -19.92
C PRO A 105 -18.46 14.59 -19.87
N TYR A 106 -17.39 15.04 -19.23
CA TYR A 106 -17.06 16.46 -19.26
C TYR A 106 -16.49 16.88 -20.63
N PRO A 107 -16.73 18.13 -21.07
CA PRO A 107 -16.00 18.69 -22.19
C PRO A 107 -14.52 18.85 -21.84
N GLU A 108 -13.63 18.37 -22.71
CA GLU A 108 -12.19 18.25 -22.43
C GLU A 108 -11.37 18.79 -23.60
N SER A 109 -10.22 19.38 -23.31
CA SER A 109 -9.24 19.78 -24.33
C SER A 109 -8.62 18.54 -24.98
N LEU A 110 -8.01 18.71 -26.17
CA LEU A 110 -7.31 17.62 -26.85
C LEU A 110 -6.16 17.04 -26.01
N GLU A 111 -5.47 17.87 -25.24
CA GLU A 111 -4.42 17.44 -24.32
C GLU A 111 -4.98 16.58 -23.18
N THR A 112 -6.09 17.03 -22.58
CA THR A 112 -6.76 16.28 -21.50
C THR A 112 -7.26 14.93 -21.99
N ARG A 113 -7.81 14.86 -23.21
CA ARG A 113 -8.26 13.60 -23.82
C ARG A 113 -7.14 12.58 -23.99
N LYS A 114 -5.96 13.02 -24.43
CA LYS A 114 -4.77 12.16 -24.55
C LYS A 114 -4.36 11.56 -23.21
N GLU A 115 -4.39 12.37 -22.15
CA GLU A 115 -4.10 11.88 -20.81
C GLU A 115 -5.19 10.90 -20.31
N ILE A 116 -6.47 11.17 -20.58
CA ILE A 116 -7.55 10.24 -20.25
C ILE A 116 -7.36 8.91 -20.98
N GLU A 117 -7.08 8.92 -22.28
CA GLU A 117 -6.82 7.72 -23.07
C GLU A 117 -5.69 6.89 -22.48
N LYS A 118 -4.59 7.56 -22.13
CA LYS A 118 -3.44 6.93 -21.46
C LYS A 118 -3.86 6.26 -20.14
N HIS A 119 -4.52 6.99 -19.24
CA HIS A 119 -4.93 6.47 -17.93
C HIS A 119 -5.96 5.33 -18.05
N ILE A 120 -6.92 5.44 -18.99
CA ILE A 120 -7.92 4.39 -19.22
C ILE A 120 -7.26 3.10 -19.71
N ASN A 121 -6.33 3.19 -20.67
CA ASN A 121 -5.60 2.03 -21.17
C ASN A 121 -4.74 1.40 -20.05
N GLU A 122 -4.04 2.21 -19.25
CA GLU A 122 -3.29 1.71 -18.09
C GLU A 122 -4.19 0.97 -17.09
N LEU A 123 -5.40 1.47 -16.83
CA LEU A 123 -6.35 0.81 -15.92
C LEU A 123 -6.95 -0.48 -16.49
N LEU A 124 -7.15 -0.55 -17.81
CA LEU A 124 -7.57 -1.77 -18.52
C LEU A 124 -6.47 -2.84 -18.44
N ASP A 125 -5.22 -2.46 -18.74
CA ASP A 125 -4.07 -3.35 -18.70
C ASP A 125 -3.83 -3.93 -17.28
N MET A 126 -4.17 -3.15 -16.24
CA MET A 126 -4.06 -3.58 -14.84
C MET A 126 -5.28 -4.36 -14.32
N ASP A 127 -6.29 -4.66 -15.15
CA ASP A 127 -7.57 -5.27 -14.72
C ASP A 127 -8.23 -4.50 -13.55
N VAL A 128 -8.10 -3.17 -13.56
CA VAL A 128 -8.76 -2.27 -12.59
C VAL A 128 -10.14 -1.84 -13.07
N ILE A 129 -10.28 -1.70 -14.39
CA ILE A 129 -11.55 -1.45 -15.07
C ILE A 129 -11.77 -2.47 -16.19
N ARG A 130 -13.02 -2.64 -16.59
CA ARG A 130 -13.41 -3.41 -17.78
C ARG A 130 -14.38 -2.62 -18.65
N ASN A 131 -14.47 -3.01 -19.93
CA ASN A 131 -15.57 -2.58 -20.79
C ASN A 131 -16.90 -3.13 -20.26
N ILE A 132 -17.98 -2.33 -20.37
CA ILE A 132 -19.33 -2.80 -20.12
C ILE A 132 -19.77 -3.78 -21.22
N GLY A 133 -20.55 -4.80 -20.86
CA GLY A 133 -21.10 -5.74 -21.82
C GLY A 133 -22.24 -5.14 -22.65
N HIS A 134 -22.42 -5.62 -23.89
CA HIS A 134 -23.45 -5.12 -24.82
C HIS A 134 -24.89 -5.14 -24.28
N ASN A 135 -25.19 -6.07 -23.36
CA ASN A 135 -26.52 -6.22 -22.76
C ASN A 135 -26.64 -5.59 -21.36
N GLU A 136 -25.59 -4.89 -20.88
CA GLU A 136 -25.61 -4.28 -19.56
C GLU A 136 -26.31 -2.91 -19.59
N ILE A 137 -27.39 -2.78 -18.83
CA ILE A 137 -28.13 -1.52 -18.70
C ILE A 137 -27.31 -0.53 -17.87
N VAL A 138 -27.13 0.69 -18.39
CA VAL A 138 -26.41 1.77 -17.73
C VAL A 138 -27.39 2.74 -17.05
N GLU A 139 -27.38 2.74 -15.72
CA GLU A 139 -28.23 3.62 -14.91
C GLU A 139 -27.45 4.69 -14.15
N ILE A 140 -26.16 4.44 -13.88
CA ILE A 140 -25.26 5.34 -13.16
C ILE A 140 -24.00 5.54 -14.01
N THR A 141 -23.54 6.78 -14.11
CA THR A 141 -22.29 7.17 -14.79
C THR A 141 -21.61 8.31 -14.04
N THR A 142 -20.33 8.12 -13.76
CA THR A 142 -19.45 9.10 -13.12
C THR A 142 -18.46 9.67 -14.14
N PRO A 143 -18.53 10.97 -14.49
CA PRO A 143 -17.59 11.54 -15.44
C PRO A 143 -16.19 11.58 -14.87
N VAL A 144 -15.20 11.35 -15.72
CA VAL A 144 -13.79 11.46 -15.36
C VAL A 144 -13.27 12.88 -15.55
N LEU A 145 -12.20 13.22 -14.85
CA LEU A 145 -11.42 14.44 -15.06
C LEU A 145 -9.93 14.19 -14.79
N ILE A 146 -9.08 15.03 -15.36
CA ILE A 146 -7.64 15.03 -15.09
C ILE A 146 -7.30 16.16 -14.13
N THR A 147 -6.53 15.82 -13.10
CA THR A 147 -5.85 16.80 -12.24
C THR A 147 -4.36 16.72 -12.45
N TRP A 148 -3.67 17.86 -12.44
CA TRP A 148 -2.22 17.93 -12.58
C TRP A 148 -1.57 18.25 -11.24
N HIS A 149 -0.49 17.55 -10.92
CA HIS A 149 0.33 17.82 -9.73
C HIS A 149 1.79 17.53 -10.07
N ASP A 150 2.68 18.50 -9.89
CA ASP A 150 4.12 18.42 -10.22
C ASP A 150 4.39 17.86 -11.64
N GLY A 151 3.63 18.34 -12.63
CA GLY A 151 3.76 17.89 -14.02
C GLY A 151 3.25 16.48 -14.30
N LYS A 152 2.64 15.80 -13.31
CA LYS A 152 2.01 14.48 -13.49
C LYS A 152 0.49 14.61 -13.51
N SER A 153 -0.13 13.99 -14.50
CA SER A 153 -1.59 13.86 -14.61
C SER A 153 -2.11 12.73 -13.70
N ARG A 154 -3.33 12.89 -13.18
CA ARG A 154 -4.08 11.85 -12.47
C ARG A 154 -5.52 11.86 -12.92
N LEU A 155 -6.05 10.69 -13.25
CA LEU A 155 -7.46 10.50 -13.59
C LEU A 155 -8.30 10.30 -12.33
N TRP A 156 -9.41 11.04 -12.23
CA TRP A 156 -10.39 10.95 -11.15
C TRP A 156 -11.79 10.77 -11.71
N GLY A 157 -12.55 9.83 -11.15
CA GLY A 157 -14.01 9.83 -11.30
C GLY A 157 -14.64 10.82 -10.33
N ASP A 158 -15.47 11.73 -10.83
CA ASP A 158 -16.20 12.71 -10.01
C ASP A 158 -17.31 12.05 -9.15
N SER A 159 -16.89 11.33 -8.12
CA SER A 159 -17.74 10.51 -7.27
C SER A 159 -18.54 11.30 -6.25
N ARG A 160 -18.54 12.65 -6.30
CA ARG A 160 -19.26 13.49 -5.32
C ARG A 160 -20.76 13.20 -5.30
N ALA A 161 -21.37 13.09 -6.48
CA ALA A 161 -22.78 12.73 -6.58
C ALA A 161 -23.03 11.32 -6.03
N LEU A 162 -22.22 10.34 -6.42
CA LEU A 162 -22.31 8.97 -5.91
C LEU A 162 -22.20 8.93 -4.38
N ASN A 163 -21.18 9.57 -3.83
CA ASN A 163 -20.94 9.62 -2.39
C ASN A 163 -22.10 10.23 -1.60
N ASN A 164 -22.79 11.24 -2.15
CA ASN A 164 -23.96 11.83 -1.49
C ASN A 164 -25.12 10.83 -1.36
N TYR A 165 -25.23 9.88 -2.28
CA TYR A 165 -26.30 8.88 -2.29
C TYR A 165 -25.87 7.50 -1.77
N THR A 166 -24.59 7.27 -1.51
CA THR A 166 -24.10 6.02 -0.90
C THR A 166 -24.48 5.98 0.58
N LYS A 167 -24.79 4.83 1.17
CA LYS A 167 -24.97 4.66 2.61
C LYS A 167 -23.63 4.78 3.32
N ALA A 168 -23.51 5.68 4.30
CA ALA A 168 -22.25 5.91 4.99
C ALA A 168 -21.85 4.72 5.89
N ASP A 169 -20.64 4.20 5.69
CA ASP A 169 -20.01 3.24 6.60
C ASP A 169 -19.28 4.00 7.72
N ARG A 170 -19.74 3.86 8.96
CA ARG A 170 -19.21 4.56 10.14
C ARG A 170 -18.27 3.67 10.95
N TYR A 171 -17.45 2.86 10.28
CA TYR A 171 -16.41 2.09 10.95
C TYR A 171 -15.41 3.03 11.66
N PRO A 172 -15.05 2.77 12.92
CA PRO A 172 -14.18 3.66 13.67
C PRO A 172 -12.75 3.62 13.11
N ILE A 173 -12.24 4.80 12.72
CA ILE A 173 -10.83 4.97 12.38
C ILE A 173 -10.09 5.45 13.63
N PRO A 174 -8.94 4.85 14.01
CA PRO A 174 -8.18 5.25 15.17
C PRO A 174 -7.76 6.74 15.11
N ARG A 175 -7.86 7.45 16.25
CA ARG A 175 -7.31 8.79 16.38
C ARG A 175 -5.78 8.71 16.45
N ILE A 176 -5.10 9.48 15.60
CA ILE A 176 -3.66 9.40 15.40
C ILE A 176 -2.86 9.55 16.72
N PRO A 177 -3.06 10.58 17.57
CA PRO A 177 -2.28 10.72 18.80
C PRO A 177 -2.40 9.50 19.71
N ARG A 178 -3.62 9.00 19.93
CA ARG A 178 -3.89 7.82 20.76
C ARG A 178 -3.27 6.55 20.19
N ALA A 179 -3.21 6.44 18.86
CA ALA A 179 -2.54 5.32 18.21
C ALA A 179 -1.04 5.38 18.47
N LEU A 180 -0.46 6.57 18.49
CA LEU A 180 0.99 6.78 18.63
C LEU A 180 1.49 6.79 20.09
N ASP A 181 0.64 7.01 21.11
CA ASP A 181 1.02 6.95 22.53
C ASP A 181 1.74 5.64 22.93
N LYS A 182 1.45 4.54 22.20
CA LYS A 182 2.07 3.24 22.45
C LYS A 182 3.53 3.15 21.97
N LEU A 183 4.05 4.16 21.28
CA LEU A 183 5.38 4.16 20.66
C LEU A 183 6.48 4.69 21.60
N GLU A 184 6.14 5.16 22.81
CA GLU A 184 7.09 5.82 23.73
C GLU A 184 8.30 4.94 24.10
N LYS A 185 8.20 3.60 24.01
CA LYS A 185 9.33 2.69 24.31
C LYS A 185 10.01 2.11 23.07
N ALA A 186 9.58 2.50 21.87
CA ALA A 186 10.03 1.88 20.63
C ALA A 186 11.50 2.23 20.33
N LYS A 187 12.37 1.22 20.26
CA LYS A 187 13.76 1.37 19.80
C LYS A 187 13.92 1.06 18.31
N HIS A 188 13.01 0.26 17.77
CA HIS A 188 12.93 -0.08 16.36
C HIS A 188 11.52 0.18 15.87
N ILE A 189 11.41 0.92 14.77
CA ILE A 189 10.15 1.28 14.14
C ILE A 189 10.24 0.92 12.66
N THR A 190 9.22 0.23 12.17
CA THR A 190 9.07 -0.07 10.75
C THR A 190 7.73 0.47 10.28
N LYS A 191 7.75 1.28 9.22
CA LYS A 191 6.55 1.67 8.48
C LYS A 191 6.43 0.82 7.23
N MET A 192 5.27 0.20 7.02
CA MET A 192 4.92 -0.46 5.76
C MET A 192 3.72 0.26 5.14
N ASP A 193 3.79 0.49 3.83
CA ASP A 193 2.75 1.11 3.00
C ASP A 193 2.31 0.11 1.93
N PHE A 194 1.01 -0.09 1.78
CA PHE A 194 0.47 -0.98 0.74
C PHE A 194 0.44 -0.30 -0.63
N MET A 195 0.79 -1.05 -1.67
CA MET A 195 0.89 -0.52 -3.02
C MET A 195 -0.49 -0.08 -3.54
N LYS A 196 -0.70 1.23 -3.76
CA LYS A 196 -1.97 1.77 -4.31
C LYS A 196 -3.20 1.12 -3.62
N GLY A 197 -3.21 1.11 -2.28
CA GLY A 197 -3.95 0.14 -1.46
C GLY A 197 -5.39 -0.12 -1.92
N PHE A 198 -6.15 0.92 -2.21
CA PHE A 198 -7.54 0.76 -2.70
C PHE A 198 -7.68 -0.08 -3.98
N HIS A 199 -6.80 0.05 -4.98
CA HIS A 199 -6.93 -0.74 -6.21
C HIS A 199 -6.60 -2.23 -6.04
N GLN A 200 -6.12 -2.65 -4.86
CA GLN A 200 -5.98 -4.08 -4.56
C GLN A 200 -7.32 -4.71 -4.14
N ASN A 201 -8.25 -3.93 -3.59
CA ASN A 201 -9.56 -4.45 -3.20
C ASN A 201 -10.42 -4.71 -4.43
N GLY A 202 -10.97 -5.93 -4.51
CA GLY A 202 -12.04 -6.22 -5.43
C GLY A 202 -13.32 -5.46 -5.08
N VAL A 203 -14.17 -5.26 -6.07
CA VAL A 203 -15.52 -4.74 -5.89
C VAL A 203 -16.51 -5.87 -6.16
N LYS A 204 -17.57 -5.99 -5.37
CA LYS A 204 -18.63 -6.98 -5.64
C LYS A 204 -19.40 -6.64 -6.94
N PRO A 205 -19.84 -7.63 -7.73
CA PRO A 205 -20.50 -7.39 -9.03
C PRO A 205 -21.66 -6.38 -9.01
N ASN A 206 -22.47 -6.36 -7.93
CA ASN A 206 -23.57 -5.40 -7.80
C ASN A 206 -23.08 -3.95 -7.64
N SER A 207 -21.96 -3.76 -6.94
CA SER A 207 -21.37 -2.45 -6.69
C SER A 207 -20.50 -1.96 -7.84
N MET A 208 -19.96 -2.87 -8.68
CA MET A 208 -19.24 -2.48 -9.89
C MET A 208 -20.12 -1.59 -10.79
N LYS A 209 -21.41 -1.92 -10.93
CA LYS A 209 -22.39 -1.12 -11.69
C LYS A 209 -22.60 0.30 -11.16
N LEU A 210 -22.35 0.52 -9.86
CA LEU A 210 -22.44 1.84 -9.22
C LEU A 210 -21.16 2.66 -9.46
N LEU A 211 -20.06 1.99 -9.78
CA LEU A 211 -18.74 2.57 -10.00
C LEU A 211 -18.41 2.67 -11.49
N ARG A 212 -19.41 2.93 -12.33
CA ARG A 212 -19.17 3.11 -13.77
C ARG A 212 -18.68 4.52 -14.04
N ILE A 213 -17.58 4.60 -14.78
CA ILE A 213 -17.04 5.87 -15.26
C ILE A 213 -17.35 6.09 -16.73
N ILE A 214 -17.43 7.36 -17.13
CA ILE A 214 -17.70 7.75 -18.51
C ILE A 214 -16.71 8.81 -18.97
N CYS A 215 -16.17 8.61 -20.18
CA CYS A 215 -15.28 9.54 -20.88
C CYS A 215 -15.63 9.57 -22.38
N HIS A 216 -14.85 10.31 -23.18
CA HIS A 216 -15.03 10.36 -24.64
C HIS A 216 -14.82 9.03 -25.35
N MET A 217 -14.11 8.07 -24.73
CA MET A 217 -13.90 6.73 -25.29
C MET A 217 -15.07 5.77 -25.04
N GLY A 218 -15.93 6.07 -24.06
CA GLY A 218 -17.05 5.20 -23.69
C GLY A 218 -17.26 5.08 -22.19
N ILE A 219 -17.90 3.99 -21.79
CA ILE A 219 -18.24 3.69 -20.39
C ILE A 219 -17.45 2.46 -19.94
N TYR A 220 -16.84 2.58 -18.77
CA TYR A 220 -16.05 1.53 -18.14
C TYR A 220 -16.55 1.28 -16.73
N GLU A 221 -16.25 0.09 -16.22
CA GLU A 221 -16.71 -0.38 -14.92
C GLU A 221 -15.52 -0.80 -14.07
N TYR A 222 -15.41 -0.25 -12.86
CA TYR A 222 -14.36 -0.63 -11.92
C TYR A 222 -14.60 -2.04 -11.36
N THR A 223 -13.63 -2.92 -11.58
CA THR A 223 -13.55 -4.25 -10.95
C THR A 223 -12.79 -4.19 -9.62
N ARG A 224 -11.97 -3.13 -9.44
CA ARG A 224 -11.22 -2.81 -8.23
C ARG A 224 -11.63 -1.46 -7.67
N MET A 225 -11.49 -1.27 -6.36
CA MET A 225 -11.99 -0.08 -5.70
C MET A 225 -11.25 1.19 -6.21
N PRO A 226 -11.98 2.18 -6.75
CA PRO A 226 -11.37 3.42 -7.21
C PRO A 226 -11.12 4.40 -6.06
N PHE A 227 -10.23 5.36 -6.32
CA PHE A 227 -10.05 6.50 -5.43
C PHE A 227 -11.30 7.39 -5.39
N GLY A 228 -11.50 8.08 -4.26
CA GLY A 228 -12.58 9.05 -4.09
C GLY A 228 -13.92 8.47 -3.64
N ILE A 229 -14.03 7.16 -3.40
CA ILE A 229 -15.23 6.54 -2.83
C ILE A 229 -15.24 6.72 -1.32
N LYS A 230 -16.33 7.26 -0.78
CA LYS A 230 -16.40 7.67 0.63
C LYS A 230 -16.19 6.55 1.64
N ASN A 231 -16.63 5.32 1.32
CA ASN A 231 -16.54 4.18 2.24
C ASN A 231 -15.21 3.41 2.09
N ALA A 232 -14.36 3.76 1.12
CA ALA A 232 -13.09 3.07 0.90
C ALA A 232 -12.17 3.07 2.15
N PRO A 233 -11.97 4.19 2.87
CA PRO A 233 -11.15 4.20 4.07
C PRO A 233 -11.69 3.31 5.19
N ALA A 234 -13.01 3.37 5.44
CA ALA A 234 -13.67 2.56 6.47
C ALA A 234 -13.57 1.06 6.18
N HIS A 235 -13.80 0.66 4.94
CA HIS A 235 -13.67 -0.73 4.49
C HIS A 235 -12.23 -1.23 4.64
N PHE A 236 -11.25 -0.41 4.21
CA PHE A 236 -9.84 -0.78 4.29
C PHE A 236 -9.38 -0.89 5.76
N GLN A 237 -9.75 0.06 6.62
CA GLN A 237 -9.44 -0.01 8.05
C GLN A 237 -10.03 -1.29 8.68
N ARG A 238 -11.30 -1.61 8.41
CA ARG A 238 -11.94 -2.84 8.93
C ARG A 238 -11.18 -4.09 8.51
N MET A 239 -10.79 -4.18 7.24
CA MET A 239 -10.00 -5.29 6.73
C MET A 239 -8.67 -5.40 7.47
N MET A 240 -7.96 -4.29 7.60
CA MET A 240 -6.67 -4.25 8.25
C MET A 240 -6.74 -4.61 9.74
N ASP A 241 -7.74 -4.10 10.46
CA ASP A 241 -8.00 -4.48 11.85
C ASP A 241 -8.29 -5.97 11.99
N THR A 242 -8.99 -6.56 11.01
CA THR A 242 -9.29 -8.00 11.00
C THR A 242 -8.02 -8.83 10.75
N LEU A 243 -7.20 -8.43 9.78
CA LEU A 243 -5.98 -9.17 9.41
C LEU A 243 -4.90 -9.10 10.50
N PHE A 244 -4.80 -7.96 11.19
CA PHE A 244 -3.72 -7.67 12.12
C PHE A 244 -4.18 -7.50 13.58
N GLN A 245 -5.38 -7.96 13.90
CA GLN A 245 -6.01 -7.86 15.22
C GLN A 245 -5.06 -8.26 16.35
N GLU A 246 -4.38 -9.39 16.18
CA GLU A 246 -3.45 -9.94 17.17
C GLU A 246 -2.33 -8.96 17.52
N GLY A 247 -1.72 -8.31 16.52
CA GLY A 247 -0.65 -7.34 16.75
C GLY A 247 -1.12 -6.02 17.35
N ILE A 248 -2.34 -5.61 17.01
CA ILE A 248 -2.99 -4.42 17.59
C ILE A 248 -3.29 -4.66 19.08
N LEU A 249 -3.81 -5.85 19.42
CA LEU A 249 -4.16 -6.24 20.79
C LEU A 249 -2.92 -6.44 21.66
N GLU A 250 -1.89 -7.11 21.13
CA GLU A 250 -0.61 -7.28 21.82
C GLU A 250 0.18 -5.96 21.96
N GLY A 251 -0.18 -4.93 21.20
CA GLY A 251 0.34 -3.58 21.39
C GLY A 251 1.75 -3.34 20.83
N TRP A 252 2.14 -4.06 19.77
CA TRP A 252 3.38 -3.80 19.01
C TRP A 252 3.12 -3.26 17.60
N MET A 253 1.85 -3.01 17.28
CA MET A 253 1.41 -2.51 15.97
C MET A 253 0.40 -1.38 16.10
N VAL A 254 0.49 -0.43 15.18
CA VAL A 254 -0.56 0.53 14.85
C VAL A 254 -0.95 0.33 13.39
N VAL A 255 -2.25 0.32 13.14
CA VAL A 255 -2.84 0.24 11.81
C VAL A 255 -3.66 1.50 11.57
N TYR A 256 -3.42 2.17 10.46
CA TYR A 256 -4.17 3.34 10.05
C TYR A 256 -4.40 3.33 8.53
N ILE A 257 -5.60 2.95 8.12
CA ILE A 257 -6.00 2.78 6.72
C ILE A 257 -4.95 1.95 5.96
N GLU A 258 -4.14 2.55 5.08
CA GLU A 258 -3.12 1.87 4.26
C GLU A 258 -1.73 1.77 4.94
N ASP A 259 -1.55 2.35 6.13
CA ASP A 259 -0.27 2.36 6.85
C ASP A 259 -0.26 1.32 7.99
N ILE A 260 0.80 0.53 8.05
CA ILE A 260 1.17 -0.25 9.25
C ILE A 260 2.43 0.35 9.86
N ILE A 261 2.41 0.56 11.17
CA ILE A 261 3.58 0.91 11.98
C ILE A 261 3.82 -0.24 12.96
N ILE A 262 4.97 -0.89 12.83
CA ILE A 262 5.46 -1.94 13.70
C ILE A 262 6.50 -1.33 14.63
N TYR A 263 6.48 -1.66 15.90
CA TYR A 263 7.45 -1.18 16.86
C TYR A 263 7.84 -2.22 17.90
N SER A 264 9.06 -2.11 18.41
CA SER A 264 9.57 -3.01 19.45
C SER A 264 10.74 -2.40 20.23
N GLU A 265 10.99 -2.95 21.42
CA GLU A 265 12.15 -2.60 22.26
C GLU A 265 13.41 -3.40 21.89
N THR A 266 13.25 -4.55 21.25
CA THR A 266 14.36 -5.48 20.91
C THR A 266 14.32 -5.83 19.43
N TRP A 267 15.48 -5.88 18.79
CA TRP A 267 15.60 -6.21 17.38
C TRP A 267 15.04 -7.60 17.03
N GLU A 268 15.28 -8.59 17.89
CA GLU A 268 14.81 -9.96 17.70
C GLU A 268 13.28 -10.03 17.68
N GLY A 269 12.62 -9.27 18.56
CA GLY A 269 11.16 -9.08 18.53
C GLY A 269 10.70 -8.38 17.25
N HIS A 270 11.39 -7.31 16.86
CA HIS A 270 11.07 -6.51 15.66
C HIS A 270 10.98 -7.36 14.39
N VAL A 271 11.99 -8.19 14.19
CA VAL A 271 12.14 -9.04 13.02
C VAL A 271 11.03 -10.11 12.99
N LYS A 272 10.66 -10.68 14.16
CA LYS A 272 9.51 -11.60 14.27
C LYS A 272 8.18 -10.91 13.96
N TYR A 273 7.98 -9.68 14.42
CA TYR A 273 6.77 -8.91 14.13
C TYR A 273 6.62 -8.61 12.65
N ILE A 274 7.71 -8.21 11.99
CA ILE A 274 7.75 -8.04 10.53
C ILE A 274 7.36 -9.34 9.84
N GLU A 275 7.94 -10.48 10.24
CA GLU A 275 7.60 -11.79 9.65
C GLU A 275 6.11 -12.14 9.81
N ARG A 276 5.54 -11.90 11.00
CA ARG A 276 4.10 -12.12 11.26
C ARG A 276 3.24 -11.31 10.30
N VAL A 277 3.56 -10.03 10.10
CA VAL A 277 2.84 -9.17 9.14
C VAL A 277 2.89 -9.72 7.74
N LEU A 278 4.10 -10.01 7.24
CA LEU A 278 4.29 -10.52 5.88
C LEU A 278 3.56 -11.85 5.68
N SER A 279 3.59 -12.74 6.68
CA SER A 279 2.90 -14.03 6.63
C SER A 279 1.38 -13.92 6.51
N LYS A 280 0.77 -12.84 7.05
CA LYS A 280 -0.67 -12.56 6.94
C LYS A 280 -1.04 -11.97 5.58
N CYS A 281 -0.15 -11.18 4.98
CA CYS A 281 -0.39 -10.56 3.66
C CYS A 281 -0.46 -11.58 2.51
N ILE A 282 0.40 -12.60 2.55
CA ILE A 282 0.54 -13.60 1.48
C ILE A 282 -0.79 -14.33 1.14
N PRO A 283 -1.50 -14.97 2.09
CA PRO A 283 -2.70 -15.76 1.76
C PRO A 283 -3.85 -14.91 1.21
N VAL A 284 -3.95 -13.64 1.65
CA VAL A 284 -4.95 -12.70 1.15
C VAL A 284 -4.50 -11.94 -0.08
N ASN A 285 -3.26 -12.16 -0.56
CA ASN A 285 -2.65 -11.47 -1.70
C ASN A 285 -2.66 -9.93 -1.57
N LEU A 286 -2.41 -9.44 -0.35
CA LEU A 286 -2.20 -8.02 -0.06
C LEU A 286 -0.73 -7.67 -0.32
N LYS A 287 -0.48 -6.73 -1.22
CA LYS A 287 0.87 -6.37 -1.69
C LYS A 287 1.41 -5.11 -1.03
N ILE A 288 2.64 -5.21 -0.56
CA ILE A 288 3.38 -4.13 0.09
C ILE A 288 4.28 -3.41 -0.92
N SER A 289 4.29 -2.07 -0.87
CA SER A 289 5.18 -1.24 -1.67
C SER A 289 6.53 -1.12 -0.99
N LEU A 290 7.52 -1.89 -1.45
CA LEU A 290 8.86 -1.86 -0.85
C LEU A 290 9.46 -0.44 -0.88
N LYS A 291 9.30 0.29 -1.99
CA LYS A 291 9.78 1.65 -2.19
C LYS A 291 9.35 2.65 -1.11
N LYS A 292 8.17 2.44 -0.55
CA LYS A 292 7.56 3.31 0.47
C LYS A 292 7.72 2.78 1.89
N CYS A 293 8.33 1.61 2.07
CA CYS A 293 8.57 1.04 3.38
C CYS A 293 9.84 1.61 4.01
N ASN A 294 9.78 1.85 5.32
CA ASN A 294 10.91 2.23 6.15
C ASN A 294 11.16 1.13 7.18
N PHE A 295 12.33 0.51 7.18
CA PHE A 295 12.62 -0.61 8.07
C PHE A 295 13.63 -0.28 9.17
N GLY A 296 13.24 -0.60 10.41
CA GLY A 296 14.13 -0.59 11.58
C GLY A 296 14.67 0.78 11.97
N GLN A 297 13.91 1.84 11.72
CA GLN A 297 14.26 3.21 12.06
C GLN A 297 14.17 3.45 13.58
N GLN A 298 14.98 4.38 14.10
CA GLN A 298 14.84 4.87 15.47
C GLN A 298 13.82 6.02 15.56
N GLU A 299 13.70 6.78 14.47
CA GLU A 299 12.71 7.83 14.29
C GLU A 299 12.18 7.81 12.85
N LEU A 300 10.89 8.06 12.67
CA LEU A 300 10.30 8.23 11.34
C LEU A 300 9.11 9.18 11.36
N LEU A 301 8.80 9.75 10.20
CA LEU A 301 7.55 10.48 10.00
C LEU A 301 6.44 9.48 9.66
N ALA A 302 5.43 9.38 10.51
CA ALA A 302 4.23 8.60 10.25
C ALA A 302 2.99 9.35 10.71
N LEU A 303 1.92 9.25 9.90
CA LEU A 303 0.62 9.87 10.19
C LEU A 303 0.71 11.38 10.45
N GLY A 304 1.71 12.07 9.88
CA GLY A 304 1.94 13.50 10.10
C GLY A 304 2.68 13.86 11.39
N HIS A 305 3.19 12.87 12.13
CA HIS A 305 4.00 13.06 13.33
C HIS A 305 5.39 12.46 13.14
N LYS A 306 6.40 13.11 13.72
CA LYS A 306 7.70 12.50 13.98
C LYS A 306 7.53 11.58 15.18
N VAL A 307 7.65 10.29 14.92
CA VAL A 307 7.58 9.23 15.92
C VAL A 307 8.99 8.81 16.27
N SER A 308 9.33 8.87 17.56
CA SER A 308 10.54 8.26 18.12
C SER A 308 10.21 7.63 19.47
N GLY A 309 11.07 6.73 19.96
CA GLY A 309 10.98 6.16 21.31
C GLY A 309 11.27 7.14 22.45
N PHE A 310 11.24 8.45 22.21
CA PHE A 310 11.47 9.47 23.23
C PHE A 310 10.50 10.66 23.13
N SER A 311 9.84 10.86 21.99
CA SER A 311 8.94 11.99 21.79
C SER A 311 7.97 11.77 20.62
N LEU A 312 6.71 12.17 20.81
CA LEU A 312 5.79 12.45 19.72
C LEU A 312 5.89 13.93 19.36
N ALA A 313 6.43 14.27 18.19
CA ALA A 313 6.48 15.65 17.72
C ALA A 313 5.64 15.79 16.44
N MET A 314 5.00 16.95 16.23
CA MET A 314 4.31 17.22 14.95
C MET A 314 5.33 17.43 13.83
N ASP A 315 4.97 17.07 12.59
CA ASP A 315 5.79 17.36 11.42
C ASP A 315 5.94 18.88 11.24
N GLN A 316 7.17 19.37 11.30
CA GLN A 316 7.50 20.79 11.16
C GLN A 316 7.04 21.37 9.81
N ASN A 317 6.95 20.54 8.76
CA ASN A 317 6.43 20.98 7.46
C ASN A 317 4.92 21.25 7.50
N LYS A 318 4.15 20.43 8.24
CA LYS A 318 2.73 20.68 8.45
C LYS A 318 2.51 21.94 9.29
N VAL A 319 3.31 22.10 10.36
CA VAL A 319 3.26 23.31 11.20
C VAL A 319 3.58 24.54 10.36
N ALA A 320 4.63 24.49 9.53
CA ALA A 320 4.97 25.57 8.62
C ALA A 320 3.85 25.85 7.59
N ALA A 321 3.21 24.81 7.05
CA ALA A 321 2.09 24.97 6.12
C ALA A 321 0.91 25.69 6.77
N VAL A 322 0.57 25.39 8.04
CA VAL A 322 -0.46 26.12 8.80
C VAL A 322 -0.04 27.57 9.06
N LEU A 323 1.23 27.83 9.38
CA LEU A 323 1.74 29.17 9.67
C LEU A 323 1.79 30.09 8.44
N ILE A 324 1.93 29.53 7.24
CA ILE A 324 2.02 30.27 5.98
C ILE A 324 0.63 30.53 5.37
N GLU A 325 -0.40 29.81 5.83
CA GLU A 325 -1.71 29.86 5.20
C GLU A 325 -2.42 31.21 5.43
N PRO A 326 -3.00 31.82 4.37
CA PRO A 326 -3.60 33.13 4.48
C PRO A 326 -4.82 33.15 5.41
N VAL A 327 -5.02 34.28 6.09
CA VAL A 327 -6.17 34.48 6.99
C VAL A 327 -7.48 34.30 6.21
N PRO A 328 -8.39 33.39 6.61
CA PRO A 328 -9.65 33.15 5.94
C PRO A 328 -10.51 34.41 5.85
N LYS A 329 -11.08 34.69 4.68
CA LYS A 329 -11.91 35.88 4.44
C LYS A 329 -13.41 35.58 4.42
N ASN A 330 -13.80 34.32 4.39
CA ASN A 330 -15.20 33.89 4.39
C ASN A 330 -15.41 32.58 5.16
N ILE A 331 -16.68 32.24 5.40
CA ILE A 331 -17.06 31.05 6.18
C ILE A 331 -16.52 29.76 5.56
N LYS A 332 -16.50 29.65 4.24
CA LYS A 332 -16.03 28.43 3.54
C LYS A 332 -14.52 28.26 3.68
N GLU A 333 -13.76 29.34 3.54
CA GLU A 333 -12.31 29.37 3.80
C GLU A 333 -12.02 29.11 5.27
N MET A 334 -12.85 29.60 6.19
CA MET A 334 -12.67 29.35 7.62
C MET A 334 -12.95 27.88 7.97
N GLN A 335 -13.97 27.27 7.39
CA GLN A 335 -14.25 25.84 7.54
C GLN A 335 -13.08 25.00 6.99
N TYR A 336 -12.60 25.34 5.79
CA TYR A 336 -11.42 24.68 5.22
C TYR A 336 -10.18 24.83 6.11
N PHE A 337 -9.88 26.05 6.59
CA PHE A 337 -8.73 26.28 7.46
C PHE A 337 -8.84 25.52 8.78
N LEU A 338 -10.03 25.47 9.39
CA LEU A 338 -10.25 24.70 10.62
C LEU A 338 -10.10 23.19 10.38
N GLU A 339 -10.62 22.66 9.27
CA GLU A 339 -10.39 21.26 8.89
C GLU A 339 -8.90 20.98 8.66
N PHE A 340 -8.21 21.86 7.92
CA PHE A 340 -6.79 21.77 7.62
C PHE A 340 -5.91 21.83 8.87
N ALA A 341 -6.15 22.80 9.76
CA ALA A 341 -5.37 22.99 11.00
C ALA A 341 -5.70 21.94 12.09
N SER A 342 -6.82 21.23 11.96
CA SER A 342 -7.18 20.12 12.86
C SER A 342 -6.46 18.80 12.53
N TYR A 343 -5.78 18.72 11.39
CA TYR A 343 -5.03 17.57 10.86
C TYR A 343 -3.51 17.77 10.95
#